data_AF-A0A9W6AES8-F1
#
_entry.id   AF-A0A9W6AES8-F1
#
_cell.length_a   1.000
_cell.length_b   1.000
_cell.length_c   1.000
_cell.angle_alpha   90.00
_cell.angle_beta   90.00
_cell.angle_gamma   90.00
#
_symmetry.space_group_name_H-M   'P 1'
#
loop_
_entity.id
_entity.type
_entity.pdbx_description
1 polymer ?
#
loop_
_entity_poly.entity_id
_entity_poly.type
_entity_poly.pdbx_seq_one_letter_code
_entity_poly.pdbx_strand_id
1 'polypeptide(L)'
;MTSTPDNVEYKGTCHCGRFQFKLHLFRPLEAVHACHCTLCAKKGYLWLFPAEQEFQVTRGAGELVCYDSGNDGHEKHMVTLHGDENLTEYRFGRGFTGHQFCKICGVQLSMKLHGPPQSVVDNLPLEKQEIVKQKLVIVPIRVAVLDGVELADLKIERTDEGTEGYVVD
;
A
#
# COMPACT_ATOMS: atom_id res chain seq x y z
N MET A 1 -12.59 -11.65 -28.98
CA MET A 1 -13.36 -10.39 -28.90
C MET A 1 -12.77 -9.59 -27.76
N THR A 2 -11.88 -8.66 -28.05
CA THR A 2 -11.24 -7.80 -27.04
C THR A 2 -12.15 -6.60 -26.83
N SER A 3 -12.81 -6.53 -25.67
CA SER A 3 -13.57 -5.35 -25.24
C SER A 3 -12.64 -4.13 -25.16
N THR A 4 -13.12 -2.96 -25.56
CA THR A 4 -12.44 -1.68 -25.34
C THR A 4 -12.14 -1.47 -23.84
N PRO A 5 -11.00 -0.86 -23.48
CA PRO A 5 -10.71 -0.54 -22.09
C PRO A 5 -11.67 0.52 -21.59
N ASP A 6 -12.58 0.13 -20.70
CA ASP A 6 -13.49 1.03 -20.01
C ASP A 6 -12.95 1.28 -18.60
N ASN A 7 -12.98 2.53 -18.13
CA ASN A 7 -12.66 2.87 -16.75
C ASN A 7 -13.84 2.48 -15.85
N VAL A 8 -13.62 1.56 -14.91
CA VAL A 8 -14.65 0.94 -14.09
C VAL A 8 -14.33 1.15 -12.60
N GLU A 9 -15.39 1.41 -11.82
CA GLU A 9 -15.30 1.45 -10.36
C GLU A 9 -15.21 0.02 -9.79
N TYR A 10 -14.16 -0.25 -9.03
CA TYR A 10 -14.02 -1.43 -8.18
C TYR A 10 -14.27 -1.04 -6.73
N LYS A 11 -15.02 -1.87 -6.01
CA LYS A 11 -15.22 -1.71 -4.57
C LYS A 11 -14.27 -2.62 -3.83
N GLY A 12 -13.67 -2.10 -2.77
CA GLY A 12 -12.76 -2.85 -1.92
C GLY A 12 -13.23 -2.84 -0.47
N THR A 13 -13.10 -3.97 0.22
CA THR A 13 -13.52 -4.08 1.62
C THR A 13 -12.63 -5.04 2.41
N CYS A 14 -12.42 -4.76 3.70
CA CYS A 14 -11.95 -5.78 4.62
C CYS A 14 -13.07 -6.80 4.92
N HIS A 15 -12.73 -7.95 5.51
CA HIS A 15 -13.72 -8.98 5.80
C HIS A 15 -14.86 -8.50 6.70
N CYS A 16 -14.57 -7.66 7.71
CA CYS A 16 -15.61 -7.14 8.61
C CYS A 16 -16.35 -5.90 8.09
N GLY A 17 -16.03 -5.41 6.89
CA GLY A 17 -16.69 -4.26 6.27
C GLY A 17 -16.44 -2.90 6.95
N ARG A 18 -15.55 -2.84 7.94
CA ARG A 18 -15.25 -1.59 8.67
C ARG A 18 -14.33 -0.64 7.91
N PHE A 19 -13.54 -1.18 6.99
CA PHE A 19 -12.74 -0.39 6.06
C PHE A 19 -13.21 -0.71 4.65
N GLN A 20 -13.63 0.34 3.93
CA GLN A 20 -14.16 0.25 2.58
C GLN A 20 -13.57 1.36 1.73
N PHE A 21 -13.33 1.06 0.46
CA PHE A 21 -12.77 2.00 -0.50
C PHE A 21 -13.27 1.71 -1.91
N LYS A 22 -12.96 2.62 -2.82
CA LYS A 22 -13.23 2.51 -4.25
C LYS A 22 -11.94 2.74 -5.04
N LEU A 23 -11.84 2.06 -6.17
CA LEU A 23 -10.80 2.26 -7.18
C LEU A 23 -11.45 2.55 -8.53
N HIS A 24 -10.86 3.42 -9.33
CA HIS A 24 -11.23 3.59 -10.74
C HIS A 24 -10.09 3.08 -11.62
N LEU A 25 -10.29 1.92 -12.27
CA LEU A 25 -9.27 1.26 -13.09
C LEU A 25 -9.86 0.77 -14.41
N PHE A 26 -9.02 0.62 -15.43
CA PHE A 26 -9.42 0.04 -16.71
C PHE A 26 -9.67 -1.46 -16.62
N ARG A 27 -10.66 -1.95 -17.39
CA ARG A 27 -10.92 -3.38 -17.60
C ARG A 27 -10.52 -3.88 -18.99
N PRO A 28 -10.03 -5.13 -19.11
CA PRO A 28 -9.73 -6.07 -18.02
C PRO A 28 -8.48 -5.63 -17.21
N LEU A 29 -8.35 -6.13 -15.97
CA LEU A 29 -7.09 -5.95 -15.23
C LEU A 29 -5.99 -6.71 -15.98
N GLU A 30 -5.03 -5.99 -16.57
CA GLU A 30 -4.05 -6.58 -17.48
C GLU A 30 -3.09 -7.54 -16.78
N ALA A 31 -2.54 -7.12 -15.63
CA ALA A 31 -1.65 -7.92 -14.81
C ALA A 31 -1.73 -7.54 -13.33
N VAL A 32 -1.44 -8.51 -12.46
CA VAL A 32 -1.20 -8.30 -11.02
C VAL A 32 0.18 -8.78 -10.65
N HIS A 33 0.80 -8.16 -9.66
CA HIS A 33 2.19 -8.40 -9.32
C HIS A 33 2.35 -9.26 -8.07
N ALA A 34 3.18 -10.29 -8.17
CA ALA A 34 3.59 -11.16 -7.07
C ALA A 34 5.06 -10.91 -6.73
N CYS A 35 5.31 -10.24 -5.60
CA CYS A 35 6.65 -10.07 -5.05
C CYS A 35 7.15 -11.38 -4.42
N HIS A 36 8.43 -11.70 -4.62
CA HIS A 36 9.03 -12.94 -4.12
C HIS A 36 9.67 -12.83 -2.72
N CYS A 37 9.57 -11.68 -2.05
CA CYS A 37 10.09 -11.57 -0.69
C CYS A 37 9.37 -12.55 0.25
N THR A 38 10.06 -12.99 1.31
CA THR A 38 9.56 -14.06 2.19
C THR A 38 8.20 -13.72 2.83
N LEU A 39 7.95 -12.44 3.13
CA LEU A 39 6.67 -11.98 3.65
C LEU A 39 5.57 -12.10 2.58
N CYS A 40 5.77 -11.53 1.39
CA CYS A 40 4.79 -11.53 0.32
C CYS A 40 4.46 -12.96 -0.14
N ALA A 41 5.48 -13.81 -0.26
CA ALA A 41 5.31 -15.22 -0.60
C ALA A 41 4.50 -15.98 0.46
N LYS A 42 4.81 -15.82 1.75
CA LYS A 42 4.07 -16.46 2.85
C LYS A 42 2.62 -15.99 2.95
N LYS A 43 2.35 -14.74 2.57
CA LYS A 43 1.02 -14.13 2.63
C LYS A 43 0.22 -14.32 1.35
N GLY A 44 0.84 -14.77 0.26
CA GLY A 44 0.21 -14.93 -1.05
C GLY A 44 -0.34 -13.61 -1.59
N TYR A 45 0.43 -12.53 -1.46
CA TYR A 45 -0.02 -11.22 -1.95
C TYR A 45 0.04 -11.13 -3.47
N LEU A 46 -1.01 -10.55 -4.05
CA LEU A 46 -1.12 -10.16 -5.46
C LEU A 46 -1.51 -8.68 -5.47
N TRP A 47 -0.67 -7.84 -6.06
CA TRP A 47 -0.76 -6.39 -5.96
C TRP A 47 -1.21 -5.74 -7.26
N LEU A 48 -2.03 -4.70 -7.11
CA LEU A 48 -2.25 -3.63 -8.07
C LEU A 48 -1.55 -2.37 -7.57
N PHE A 49 -1.17 -1.48 -8.47
CA PHE A 49 -0.45 -0.24 -8.15
C PHE A 49 -1.18 1.00 -8.71
N PRO A 50 -2.43 1.27 -8.28
CA PRO A 50 -3.14 2.46 -8.68
C PRO A 50 -2.44 3.74 -8.18
N ALA A 51 -2.62 4.82 -8.92
CA ALA A 51 -2.26 6.16 -8.45
C ALA A 51 -3.19 6.59 -7.30
N GLU A 52 -2.71 7.47 -6.43
CA GLU A 52 -3.49 7.97 -5.29
C GLU A 52 -4.84 8.58 -5.71
N GLN A 53 -4.86 9.31 -6.82
CA GLN A 53 -6.08 9.89 -7.40
C GLN A 53 -7.12 8.85 -7.88
N GLU A 54 -6.72 7.60 -8.08
CA GLU A 54 -7.61 6.50 -8.48
C GLU A 54 -8.23 5.82 -7.26
N PHE A 55 -7.75 6.10 -6.05
CA PHE A 55 -8.17 5.48 -4.79
C PHE A 55 -8.95 6.45 -3.89
N GLN A 56 -10.09 5.98 -3.38
CA GLN A 56 -10.91 6.76 -2.47
C GLN A 56 -11.44 5.92 -1.32
N VAL A 57 -11.12 6.29 -0.08
CA VAL A 57 -11.72 5.67 1.11
C VAL A 57 -13.17 6.12 1.22
N THR A 58 -14.08 5.16 1.38
CA THR A 58 -15.52 5.42 1.55
C THR A 58 -16.01 5.17 2.97
N ARG A 59 -15.25 4.39 3.76
CA ARG A 59 -15.52 4.15 5.20
C ARG A 59 -14.25 3.73 5.92
N GLY A 60 -14.10 4.20 7.16
CA GLY A 60 -12.98 3.83 8.02
C GLY A 60 -11.91 4.91 8.14
N ALA A 61 -12.09 6.05 7.48
CA ALA A 61 -11.27 7.26 7.62
C ALA A 61 -11.50 7.86 9.00
N GLY A 62 -10.52 7.70 9.89
CA GLY A 62 -10.52 8.28 11.23
C GLY A 62 -9.52 9.44 11.34
N GLU A 63 -9.82 10.40 12.22
CA GLU A 63 -8.87 11.44 12.67
C GLU A 63 -8.16 11.02 13.96
N LEU A 64 -6.95 11.55 14.16
CA LEU A 64 -6.06 11.31 15.30
C LEU A 64 -6.65 11.86 16.62
N VAL A 65 -6.67 11.03 17.67
CA VAL A 65 -6.67 11.53 19.06
C VAL A 65 -5.29 11.30 19.64
N CYS A 66 -4.55 12.38 19.86
CA CYS A 66 -3.32 12.37 20.64
C CYS A 66 -3.66 12.15 22.12
N TYR A 67 -3.09 11.12 22.75
CA TYR A 67 -3.03 11.02 24.20
C TYR A 67 -1.64 11.44 24.65
N ASP A 68 -1.58 12.57 25.35
CA ASP A 68 -0.41 12.96 26.10
C ASP A 68 -0.35 12.09 27.37
N SER A 69 0.70 11.28 27.49
CA SER A 69 1.15 10.78 28.79
C SER A 69 2.60 11.21 28.96
N GLY A 70 2.74 12.46 29.43
CA GLY A 70 4.02 12.97 29.88
C GLY A 70 4.45 12.26 31.17
N ASN A 71 5.62 11.65 31.14
CA ASN A 71 6.84 11.90 31.94
C ASN A 71 7.68 10.63 31.72
N ASP A 72 8.81 10.65 31.01
CA ASP A 72 10.13 10.84 31.61
C ASP A 72 11.16 10.99 30.48
N GLY A 73 12.21 11.79 30.70
CA GLY A 73 13.11 12.32 29.68
C GLY A 73 14.11 11.34 29.06
N HIS A 74 13.63 10.36 28.29
CA HIS A 74 14.47 9.56 27.41
C HIS A 74 14.02 9.72 25.95
N GLU A 75 15.02 9.80 25.06
CA GLU A 75 14.91 10.11 23.64
C GLU A 75 13.81 9.28 22.97
N LYS A 76 12.73 9.97 22.57
CA LYS A 76 11.49 9.39 22.09
C LYS A 76 11.71 8.92 20.66
N HIS A 77 11.71 7.60 20.44
CA HIS A 77 11.39 7.08 19.11
C HIS A 77 9.96 7.51 18.79
N MET A 78 9.85 8.54 17.96
CA MET A 78 8.58 9.00 17.39
C MET A 78 8.06 7.91 16.46
N VAL A 79 7.30 6.96 17.01
CA VAL A 79 6.55 6.00 16.20
C VAL A 79 5.28 6.71 15.76
N THR A 80 5.34 7.33 14.58
CA THR A 80 4.16 7.87 13.92
C THR A 80 3.36 6.69 13.34
N LEU A 81 2.33 6.23 14.06
CA LEU A 81 1.36 5.29 13.51
C LEU A 81 0.33 6.09 12.72
N HIS A 82 0.40 6.01 11.39
CA HIS A 82 -0.64 6.53 10.52
C HIS A 82 -1.63 5.42 10.20
N GLY A 83 -2.91 5.62 10.52
CA GLY A 83 -3.97 4.74 10.05
C GLY A 83 -5.36 5.33 10.28
N ASP A 84 -6.20 5.25 9.24
CA ASP A 84 -7.64 5.07 9.32
C ASP A 84 -8.07 4.40 10.64
N GLU A 85 -9.21 4.80 11.23
CA GLU A 85 -9.68 4.28 12.53
C GLU A 85 -9.62 2.74 12.63
N ASN A 86 -9.67 2.03 11.50
CA ASN A 86 -9.70 0.57 11.43
C ASN A 86 -8.44 -0.11 10.85
N LEU A 87 -7.43 0.64 10.41
CA LEU A 87 -6.18 0.08 9.87
C LEU A 87 -5.01 0.20 10.86
N THR A 88 -4.10 -0.75 10.78
CA THR A 88 -2.77 -0.70 11.40
C THR A 88 -1.74 -1.21 10.39
N GLU A 89 -0.45 -0.98 10.63
CA GLU A 89 0.61 -1.33 9.68
C GLU A 89 1.70 -2.21 10.29
N TYR A 90 2.23 -3.12 9.46
CA TYR A 90 3.44 -3.87 9.75
C TYR A 90 4.58 -3.38 8.85
N ARG A 91 5.64 -2.85 9.47
CA ARG A 91 6.87 -2.39 8.81
C ARG A 91 8.04 -3.27 9.26
N PHE A 92 8.92 -3.59 8.32
CA PHE A 92 10.12 -4.39 8.57
C PHE A 92 11.25 -3.96 7.62
N GLY A 93 12.45 -4.49 7.83
CA GLY A 93 13.62 -4.09 7.05
C GLY A 93 13.90 -2.60 7.20
N ARG A 94 14.08 -1.90 6.08
CA ARG A 94 14.31 -0.44 6.07
C ARG A 94 13.07 0.38 6.48
N GLY A 95 11.90 -0.24 6.58
CA GLY A 95 10.67 0.42 6.98
C GLY A 95 10.10 1.39 5.94
N PHE A 96 10.59 1.39 4.69
CA PHE A 96 10.07 2.28 3.63
C PHE A 96 8.66 1.90 3.17
N THR A 97 8.18 0.74 3.60
CA THR A 97 6.93 0.14 3.16
C THR A 97 6.22 -0.43 4.38
N GLY A 98 4.99 0.02 4.62
CA GLY A 98 4.10 -0.50 5.65
C GLY A 98 2.98 -1.33 5.05
N HIS A 99 2.86 -2.61 5.42
CA HIS A 99 1.74 -3.43 5.00
C HIS A 99 0.54 -3.13 5.91
N GLN A 100 -0.51 -2.51 5.35
CA GLN A 100 -1.69 -2.11 6.09
C GLN A 100 -2.75 -3.21 6.14
N PHE A 101 -3.27 -3.49 7.32
CA PHE A 101 -4.31 -4.48 7.56
C PHE A 101 -5.35 -3.99 8.56
N CYS A 102 -6.54 -4.55 8.48
CA CYS A 102 -7.62 -4.23 9.39
C CYS A 102 -7.29 -4.75 10.79
N LYS A 103 -7.29 -3.87 11.80
CA LYS A 103 -7.03 -4.24 13.21
C LYS A 103 -8.09 -5.16 13.83
N ILE A 104 -9.24 -5.30 13.18
CA ILE A 104 -10.38 -6.08 13.66
C ILE A 104 -10.42 -7.48 13.07
N CYS A 105 -10.24 -7.62 11.74
CA CYS A 105 -10.32 -8.92 11.07
C CYS A 105 -8.98 -9.44 10.53
N GLY A 106 -7.90 -8.66 10.63
CA GLY A 106 -6.56 -9.05 10.17
C GLY A 106 -6.38 -9.09 8.65
N VAL A 107 -7.41 -8.78 7.87
CA VAL A 107 -7.31 -8.73 6.40
C VAL A 107 -6.39 -7.59 6.00
N GLN A 108 -5.32 -7.94 5.27
CA GLN A 108 -4.44 -6.98 4.62
C GLN A 108 -5.11 -6.43 3.36
N LEU A 109 -5.08 -5.10 3.20
CA LEU A 109 -5.76 -4.38 2.12
C LEU A 109 -4.79 -3.64 1.20
N SER A 110 -3.95 -2.78 1.77
CA SER A 110 -3.05 -1.90 1.03
C SER A 110 -1.64 -1.90 1.61
N MET A 111 -0.72 -1.22 0.93
CA MET A 111 0.57 -0.81 1.50
C MET A 111 0.61 0.71 1.58
N LYS A 112 1.23 1.22 2.65
CA LYS A 112 1.64 2.61 2.74
C LYS A 112 3.12 2.72 2.37
N LEU A 113 3.41 3.48 1.32
CA LEU A 113 4.78 3.77 0.91
C LEU A 113 5.26 5.00 1.68
N HIS A 114 6.18 4.78 2.60
CA HIS A 114 6.81 5.84 3.40
C HIS A 114 8.09 6.36 2.74
N GLY A 115 8.76 5.51 1.94
CA GLY A 115 10.01 5.85 1.28
C GLY A 115 11.19 6.04 2.25
N PRO A 116 12.36 6.38 1.72
CA PRO A 116 13.53 6.75 2.53
C PRO A 116 13.35 8.11 3.23
N PRO A 117 14.11 8.38 4.31
CA PRO A 117 14.13 9.69 4.95
C PRO A 117 14.49 10.80 3.97
N GLN A 118 13.89 11.99 4.12
CA GLN A 118 14.12 13.11 3.20
C GLN A 118 15.60 13.50 3.10
N SER A 119 16.34 13.46 4.21
CA SER A 119 17.79 13.72 4.22
C SER A 119 18.59 12.77 3.34
N VAL A 120 18.11 11.54 3.12
CA VAL A 120 18.72 10.60 2.18
C VAL A 120 18.32 10.96 0.74
N VAL A 121 17.05 11.31 0.52
CA VAL A 121 16.52 11.70 -0.80
C VAL A 121 17.25 12.93 -1.35
N ASP A 122 17.49 13.93 -0.51
CA ASP A 122 18.14 15.19 -0.93
C ASP A 122 19.56 14.98 -1.48
N ASN A 123 20.22 13.89 -1.05
CA ASN A 123 21.56 13.52 -1.49
C ASN A 123 21.58 12.60 -2.73
N LEU A 124 20.41 12.17 -3.23
CA LEU A 124 20.32 11.35 -4.44
C LEU A 124 20.39 12.22 -5.70
N PRO A 125 20.82 11.67 -6.85
CA PRO A 125 20.67 12.31 -8.16
C PRO A 125 19.21 12.70 -8.42
N LEU A 126 18.98 13.82 -9.12
CA LEU A 126 17.64 14.37 -9.39
C LEU A 126 16.68 13.34 -10.03
N GLU A 127 17.20 12.52 -10.93
CA GLU A 127 16.43 11.42 -11.55
C GLU A 127 15.89 10.44 -10.50
N LYS A 128 16.72 10.06 -9.51
CA LYS A 128 16.29 9.17 -8.43
C LYS A 128 15.33 9.87 -7.45
N GLN A 129 15.50 11.17 -7.22
CA GLN A 129 14.55 11.94 -6.40
C GLN A 129 13.16 11.94 -7.03
N GLU A 130 13.08 12.09 -8.35
CA GLU A 130 11.81 12.08 -9.08
C GLU A 130 11.14 10.70 -9.04
N ILE A 131 11.92 9.62 -9.19
CA ILE A 131 11.41 8.25 -9.02
C ILE A 131 10.83 8.06 -7.61
N VAL A 132 11.47 8.57 -6.57
CA VAL A 132 10.94 8.50 -5.19
C VAL A 132 9.59 9.20 -5.10
N LYS A 133 9.47 10.42 -5.63
CA LYS A 133 8.20 11.17 -5.63
C LYS A 133 7.09 10.42 -6.36
N GLN A 134 7.38 9.88 -7.55
CA GLN A 134 6.43 9.11 -8.34
C GLN A 134 5.97 7.83 -7.62
N LYS A 135 6.89 7.14 -6.93
CA LYS A 135 6.53 5.95 -6.15
C LYS A 135 5.69 6.27 -4.93
N LEU A 136 5.88 7.42 -4.29
CA LEU A 136 5.14 7.80 -3.08
C LEU A 136 3.67 8.16 -3.32
N VAL A 137 3.28 8.45 -4.56
CA VAL A 137 1.89 8.73 -4.96
C VAL A 137 1.15 7.50 -5.50
N ILE A 138 1.71 6.31 -5.28
CA ILE A 138 1.08 5.03 -5.62
C ILE A 138 0.49 4.41 -4.35
N VAL A 139 -0.67 3.78 -4.48
CA VAL A 139 -1.35 3.08 -3.38
C VAL A 139 -1.41 1.59 -3.71
N PRO A 140 -0.43 0.76 -3.33
CA PRO A 140 -0.50 -0.67 -3.62
C PRO A 140 -1.71 -1.32 -2.96
N ILE A 141 -2.58 -1.97 -3.74
CA ILE A 141 -3.80 -2.64 -3.28
C ILE A 141 -3.71 -4.14 -3.52
N ARG A 142 -4.07 -4.94 -2.51
CA ARG A 142 -4.18 -6.39 -2.64
C ARG A 142 -5.46 -6.72 -3.42
N VAL A 143 -5.32 -7.37 -4.57
CA VAL A 143 -6.45 -7.67 -5.46
C VAL A 143 -7.57 -8.48 -4.79
N ALA A 144 -7.22 -9.35 -3.83
CA ALA A 144 -8.17 -10.23 -3.15
C ALA A 144 -9.18 -9.51 -2.23
N VAL A 145 -9.05 -8.19 -2.03
CA VAL A 145 -10.03 -7.40 -1.26
C VAL A 145 -11.02 -6.66 -2.16
N LEU A 146 -10.90 -6.80 -3.48
CA LEU A 146 -11.78 -6.20 -4.47
C LEU A 146 -12.95 -7.12 -4.81
N ASP A 147 -14.14 -6.54 -4.87
CA ASP A 147 -15.36 -7.23 -5.27
C ASP A 147 -15.35 -7.53 -6.77
N GLY A 148 -15.80 -8.72 -7.15
CA GLY A 148 -16.01 -9.09 -8.57
C GLY A 148 -14.72 -9.33 -9.36
N VAL A 149 -13.58 -9.54 -8.69
CA VAL A 149 -12.32 -9.95 -9.33
C VAL A 149 -12.12 -11.45 -9.18
N GLU A 150 -12.18 -12.17 -10.29
CA GLU A 150 -11.90 -13.60 -10.34
C GLU A 150 -10.39 -13.84 -10.50
N LEU A 151 -9.77 -14.47 -9.50
CA LEU A 151 -8.31 -14.71 -9.51
C LEU A 151 -7.86 -15.59 -10.69
N ALA A 152 -8.75 -16.45 -11.21
CA ALA A 152 -8.48 -17.33 -12.33
C ALA A 152 -8.25 -16.58 -13.66
N ASP A 153 -8.79 -15.36 -13.77
CA ASP A 153 -8.70 -14.56 -14.99
C ASP A 153 -7.50 -13.60 -14.97
N LEU A 154 -6.76 -13.54 -13.86
CA LEU A 154 -5.64 -12.61 -13.69
C LEU A 154 -4.34 -13.19 -14.26
N LYS A 155 -3.66 -12.39 -15.08
CA LYS A 155 -2.26 -12.63 -15.42
C LYS A 155 -1.39 -12.23 -14.24
N ILE A 156 -0.64 -13.19 -13.69
CA ILE A 156 0.27 -12.94 -12.56
C ILE A 156 1.68 -12.72 -13.09
N GLU A 157 2.23 -11.52 -12.85
CA GLU A 157 3.60 -11.17 -13.15
C GLU A 157 4.45 -11.22 -11.88
N ARG A 158 5.63 -11.84 -11.98
CA ARG A 158 6.56 -11.93 -10.84
C ARG A 158 7.65 -10.89 -11.00
N THR A 159 7.73 -9.95 -10.06
CA THR A 159 8.70 -8.86 -10.06
C THR A 159 9.34 -8.70 -8.67
N ASP A 160 10.63 -8.32 -8.62
CA ASP A 160 11.34 -7.96 -7.36
C ASP A 160 11.46 -6.45 -7.16
N GLU A 161 10.64 -5.67 -7.85
CA GLU A 161 10.76 -4.21 -7.95
C GLU A 161 10.22 -3.49 -6.69
N GLY A 162 10.64 -3.93 -5.51
CA GLY A 162 10.42 -3.23 -4.24
C GLY A 162 11.67 -2.59 -3.66
N THR A 163 12.87 -3.08 -4.04
CA THR A 163 14.14 -2.65 -3.43
C THR A 163 15.28 -2.39 -4.41
N GLU A 164 15.10 -2.70 -5.70
CA GLU A 164 16.12 -2.44 -6.71
C GLU A 164 16.40 -0.93 -6.85
N GLY A 165 17.68 -0.55 -6.72
CA GLY A 165 18.16 0.83 -6.89
C GLY A 165 18.56 1.57 -5.60
N TYR A 166 18.23 1.02 -4.42
CA TYR A 166 18.65 1.59 -3.14
C TYR A 166 19.88 0.86 -2.57
N VAL A 167 21.06 1.15 -3.11
CA VAL A 167 22.29 1.01 -2.33
C VAL A 167 22.33 2.24 -1.43
N VAL A 168 22.02 2.04 -0.15
CA VAL A 168 22.38 3.00 0.89
C VAL A 168 23.64 2.40 1.46
N ASP A 169 24.77 3.07 1.26
CA ASP A 169 26.05 2.68 1.86
C ASP A 169 25.97 2.63 3.39
#